data_AF-A0A964DZX8-F1
#
_entry.id   AF-A0A964DZX8-F1
#
_cell.length_a   1.000
_cell.length_b   1.000
_cell.length_c   1.000
_cell.angle_alpha   90.00
_cell.angle_beta   90.00
_cell.angle_gamma   90.00
#
_symmetry.space_group_name_H-M   'P 1'
#
loop_
_entity.id
_entity.type
_entity.pdbx_description
1 polymer ?
#
loop_
_entity_poly.entity_id
_entity_poly.type
_entity_poly.pdbx_seq_one_letter_code
_entity_poly.pdbx_strand_id
1 'polypeptide(L)'
;MLFAAAALVMAAGRPSLADTPIDTALNPDLIPPLAMQQQVMMLPADPDRPARLEVTLLTPEGAGPFPLVVLNHGTPLAGDKLRTMQRYIYTFSAYYFLSRGYAVAMPMMRGFAASEGQLPNTGCNLAALGTADARDILAIIQDLSGDPDLDTRRVVVGGQSFGGWNTLAIGALHPRNIVGLVSFAGGIRSSACDGEATGPGDLALLSGLRALGATTSIPSIWFFGDNDSLFPKPLWQAMFRTYTKAGGQAVLIQIGRFRDDSHQVLSFPEGLPLWTSPLDAFLGRIGMPHRAIFPAYLPLPAPATTHFAAVSDVAAVPNLSEDGRADYRHFLSHATPRAFVLAPDGRSAASFGGFDPLGRALNLCRAYGFTCRPYAVDDRMVWVAAPAPVPSGFAALTNISAVPYLNAGALAGYRKFLDEPLPRAFVISPDGSWVSSSGPDPASHALHYCQMSHPDCGVMLSTGRLFGAVRHNEAF
;
A
#
# COMPACT_ATOMS: atom_id res chain seq x y z
N MET A 1 6.59 -55.32 -31.60
CA MET A 1 5.43 -54.50 -31.20
C MET A 1 5.70 -53.94 -29.82
N LEU A 2 6.04 -52.65 -29.70
CA LEU A 2 5.99 -51.90 -28.43
C LEU A 2 5.36 -50.54 -28.74
N PHE A 3 4.46 -50.08 -27.88
CA PHE A 3 3.73 -48.83 -28.06
C PHE A 3 4.58 -47.63 -27.64
N ALA A 4 4.58 -46.57 -28.46
CA ALA A 4 5.07 -45.26 -28.06
C ALA A 4 3.92 -44.50 -27.38
N ALA A 5 4.05 -44.18 -26.09
CA ALA A 5 3.12 -43.32 -25.38
C ALA A 5 3.50 -41.85 -25.59
N ALA A 6 2.70 -41.13 -26.38
CA ALA A 6 2.85 -39.68 -26.54
C ALA A 6 2.27 -38.98 -25.29
N ALA A 7 3.14 -38.40 -24.47
CA ALA A 7 2.72 -37.55 -23.35
C ALA A 7 2.22 -36.20 -23.89
N LEU A 8 0.89 -36.03 -23.92
CA LEU A 8 0.26 -34.77 -24.31
C LEU A 8 0.45 -33.74 -23.18
N VAL A 9 1.49 -32.91 -23.29
CA VAL A 9 1.66 -31.75 -22.40
C VAL A 9 0.56 -30.75 -22.74
N MET A 10 -0.51 -30.73 -21.94
CA MET A 10 -1.51 -29.67 -22.02
C MET A 10 -0.87 -28.35 -21.59
N ALA A 11 -0.65 -27.46 -22.55
CA ALA A 11 -0.32 -26.08 -22.27
C ALA A 11 -1.49 -25.46 -21.51
N ALA A 12 -1.33 -25.23 -20.21
CA ALA A 12 -2.29 -24.48 -19.42
C ALA A 12 -2.36 -23.06 -19.98
N GLY A 13 -3.44 -22.74 -20.69
CA GLY A 13 -3.67 -21.41 -21.22
C GLY A 13 -3.66 -20.40 -20.09
N ARG A 14 -2.89 -19.31 -20.26
CA ARG A 14 -2.97 -18.16 -19.34
C ARG A 14 -4.43 -17.69 -19.33
N PRO A 15 -5.05 -17.48 -18.16
CA PRO A 15 -6.36 -16.83 -18.13
C PRO A 15 -6.23 -15.44 -18.76
N SER A 16 -7.14 -15.12 -19.67
CA SER A 16 -7.27 -13.76 -20.19
C SER A 16 -7.46 -12.80 -19.01
N LEU A 17 -6.76 -11.66 -19.02
CA LEU A 17 -7.01 -10.56 -18.10
C LEU A 17 -8.38 -9.97 -18.43
N ALA A 18 -9.43 -10.51 -17.80
CA ALA A 18 -10.80 -10.11 -18.09
C ALA A 18 -11.12 -8.73 -17.51
N ASP A 19 -11.71 -7.87 -18.34
CA ASP A 19 -12.26 -6.58 -17.95
C ASP A 19 -13.35 -6.74 -16.86
N THR A 20 -12.92 -6.66 -15.61
CA THR A 20 -13.80 -6.37 -14.47
C THR A 20 -13.60 -4.91 -14.11
N PRO A 21 -14.65 -4.14 -13.78
CA PRO A 21 -14.48 -2.77 -13.27
C PRO A 21 -13.75 -2.85 -11.94
N ILE A 22 -12.43 -2.60 -11.95
CA ILE A 22 -11.61 -2.68 -10.75
C ILE A 22 -11.94 -1.46 -9.90
N ASP A 23 -12.67 -1.69 -8.80
CA ASP A 23 -12.79 -0.71 -7.73
C ASP A 23 -11.37 -0.37 -7.26
N THR A 24 -10.95 0.87 -7.51
CA THR A 24 -9.52 1.25 -7.49
C THR A 24 -8.95 1.33 -6.08
N ALA A 25 -9.79 1.27 -5.05
CA ALA A 25 -9.45 1.35 -3.64
C ALA A 25 -9.04 -0.01 -3.04
N LEU A 26 -8.91 -0.05 -1.71
CA LEU A 26 -8.81 -1.26 -0.89
C LEU A 26 -9.85 -2.32 -1.27
N ASN A 27 -9.42 -3.35 -1.99
CA ASN A 27 -10.21 -4.56 -2.23
C ASN A 27 -9.75 -5.68 -1.28
N PRO A 28 -10.62 -6.16 -0.36
CA PRO A 28 -10.35 -7.28 0.55
C PRO A 28 -9.78 -8.54 -0.11
N ASP A 29 -10.29 -8.91 -1.29
CA ASP A 29 -9.90 -10.13 -2.01
C ASP A 29 -8.49 -10.01 -2.62
N LEU A 30 -7.93 -8.79 -2.67
CA LEU A 30 -6.60 -8.48 -3.18
C LEU A 30 -5.57 -8.23 -2.06
N ILE A 31 -5.90 -8.60 -0.83
CA ILE A 31 -4.96 -8.56 0.30
C ILE A 31 -4.25 -9.92 0.38
N PRO A 32 -2.90 -9.95 0.48
CA PRO A 32 -2.20 -11.21 0.67
C PRO A 32 -2.62 -11.87 1.99
N PRO A 33 -2.58 -13.21 2.12
CA PRO A 33 -2.80 -13.87 3.40
C PRO A 33 -1.66 -13.50 4.36
N LEU A 34 -1.91 -12.47 5.16
CA LEU A 34 -1.03 -11.99 6.20
C LEU A 34 -1.32 -12.79 7.45
N ALA A 35 -0.29 -13.29 8.12
CA ALA A 35 -0.45 -14.05 9.33
C ALA A 35 -0.93 -13.09 10.45
N MET A 36 -2.20 -13.20 10.81
CA MET A 36 -2.86 -12.45 11.87
C MET A 36 -4.08 -13.23 12.32
N GLN A 37 -4.53 -13.02 13.55
CA GLN A 37 -5.81 -13.57 14.00
C GLN A 37 -6.90 -12.52 13.83
N GLN A 38 -8.08 -12.96 13.38
CA GLN A 38 -9.29 -12.14 13.34
C GLN A 38 -10.34 -12.77 14.24
N GLN A 39 -10.86 -11.98 15.16
CA GLN A 39 -12.05 -12.32 15.94
C GLN A 39 -13.18 -11.34 15.58
N VAL A 40 -14.41 -11.85 15.51
CA VAL A 40 -15.62 -11.03 15.33
C VAL A 40 -16.56 -11.35 16.47
N MET A 41 -16.95 -10.33 17.22
CA MET A 41 -17.62 -10.48 18.51
C MET A 41 -18.70 -9.39 18.68
N MET A 42 -19.72 -9.67 19.47
CA MET A 42 -20.80 -8.74 19.77
C MET A 42 -20.67 -8.29 21.23
N LEU A 43 -20.10 -7.12 21.46
CA LEU A 43 -19.72 -6.62 22.79
C LEU A 43 -20.73 -5.58 23.33
N PRO A 44 -20.88 -5.43 24.66
CA PRO A 44 -21.80 -4.46 25.25
C PRO A 44 -21.40 -3.01 24.93
N ALA A 45 -22.40 -2.21 24.56
CA ALA A 45 -22.27 -0.77 24.33
C ALA A 45 -22.46 0.02 25.65
N ASP A 46 -22.68 1.35 25.56
CA ASP A 46 -23.01 2.22 26.70
C ASP A 46 -24.12 1.61 27.59
N PRO A 47 -23.86 1.32 28.87
CA PRO A 47 -24.81 0.65 29.77
C PRO A 47 -26.06 1.49 30.05
N ASP A 48 -25.98 2.83 29.93
CA ASP A 48 -27.14 3.72 30.07
C ASP A 48 -28.08 3.63 28.85
N ARG A 49 -27.63 3.01 27.75
CA ARG A 49 -28.40 2.80 26.51
C ARG A 49 -28.17 1.38 25.98
N PRO A 50 -28.65 0.31 26.63
CA PRO A 50 -28.27 -1.06 26.29
C PRO A 50 -28.37 -1.41 24.80
N ALA A 51 -27.28 -1.93 24.24
CA ALA A 51 -27.16 -2.50 22.90
C ALA A 51 -25.86 -3.33 22.84
N ARG A 52 -25.71 -4.17 21.81
CA ARG A 52 -24.44 -4.84 21.48
C ARG A 52 -23.89 -4.35 20.15
N LEU A 53 -22.59 -4.05 20.10
CA LEU A 53 -21.90 -3.66 18.88
C LEU A 53 -21.07 -4.80 18.31
N GLU A 54 -21.08 -4.94 16.99
CA GLU A 54 -20.20 -5.81 16.23
C GLU A 54 -18.79 -5.22 16.23
N VAL A 55 -17.84 -5.94 16.81
CA VAL A 55 -16.43 -5.55 16.89
C VAL A 55 -15.58 -6.56 16.14
N THR A 56 -14.73 -6.05 15.25
CA THR A 56 -13.66 -6.83 14.63
C THR A 56 -12.37 -6.57 15.40
N LEU A 57 -11.77 -7.60 15.98
CA LEU A 57 -10.45 -7.52 16.61
C LEU A 57 -9.44 -8.22 15.71
N LEU A 58 -8.39 -7.50 15.31
CA LEU A 58 -7.22 -8.06 14.62
C LEU A 58 -6.02 -8.07 15.57
N THR A 59 -5.34 -9.20 15.71
CA THR A 59 -4.06 -9.30 16.45
C THR A 59 -2.95 -9.79 15.54
N PRO A 60 -1.73 -9.23 15.64
CA PRO A 60 -0.59 -9.66 14.84
C PRO A 60 -0.05 -11.01 15.35
N GLU A 61 0.86 -11.63 14.60
CA GLU A 61 1.59 -12.79 15.11
C GLU A 61 2.43 -12.45 16.36
N GLY A 62 2.51 -13.42 17.28
CA GLY A 62 3.31 -13.31 18.50
C GLY A 62 2.51 -13.63 19.76
N ALA A 63 3.14 -13.45 20.90
CA ALA A 63 2.48 -13.46 22.21
C ALA A 63 2.19 -12.02 22.65
N GLY A 64 1.03 -11.81 23.29
CA GLY A 64 0.67 -10.54 23.91
C GLY A 64 1.44 -10.25 25.22
N PRO A 65 1.02 -9.23 25.99
CA PRO A 65 -0.14 -8.39 25.73
C PRO A 65 0.14 -7.35 24.63
N PHE A 66 -0.77 -7.27 23.65
CA PHE A 66 -0.67 -6.34 22.52
C PHE A 66 -1.20 -4.95 22.89
N PRO A 67 -0.45 -3.87 22.64
CA PRO A 67 -0.95 -2.50 22.75
C PRO A 67 -2.24 -2.31 21.93
N LEU A 68 -3.30 -1.79 22.56
CA LEU A 68 -4.59 -1.63 21.88
C LEU A 68 -4.69 -0.29 21.12
N VAL A 69 -5.14 -0.36 19.88
CA VAL A 69 -5.74 0.77 19.15
C VAL A 69 -7.20 0.46 18.84
N VAL A 70 -8.07 1.48 18.92
CA VAL A 70 -9.44 1.41 18.41
C VAL A 70 -9.55 2.29 17.17
N LEU A 71 -10.07 1.75 16.06
CA LEU A 71 -10.26 2.48 14.80
C LEU A 71 -11.74 2.55 14.42
N ASN A 72 -12.26 3.77 14.36
CA ASN A 72 -13.67 4.07 14.12
C ASN A 72 -13.93 4.41 12.64
N HIS A 73 -14.98 3.80 12.08
CA HIS A 73 -15.35 3.96 10.67
C HIS A 73 -16.05 5.29 10.37
N GLY A 74 -15.99 5.73 9.11
CA GLY A 74 -16.84 6.80 8.57
C GLY A 74 -18.27 6.31 8.27
N THR A 75 -19.13 7.20 7.81
CA THR A 75 -20.39 6.78 7.14
C THR A 75 -20.08 6.19 5.76
N PRO A 76 -20.91 5.27 5.23
CA PRO A 76 -20.75 4.82 3.85
C PRO A 76 -21.04 5.97 2.87
N LEU A 77 -20.70 5.75 1.60
CA LEU A 77 -21.05 6.68 0.51
C LEU A 77 -22.57 6.75 0.32
N ALA A 78 -23.05 7.84 -0.26
CA ALA A 78 -24.48 8.11 -0.41
C ALA A 78 -25.16 7.04 -1.28
N GLY A 79 -26.02 6.21 -0.66
CA GLY A 79 -26.81 5.17 -1.33
C GLY A 79 -26.88 3.86 -0.54
N ASP A 80 -25.82 3.53 0.20
CA ASP A 80 -25.78 2.32 1.01
C ASP A 80 -26.65 2.43 2.27
N LYS A 81 -27.33 1.33 2.62
CA LYS A 81 -28.01 1.22 3.91
C LYS A 81 -26.96 0.93 4.98
N LEU A 82 -26.96 1.70 6.07
CA LEU A 82 -26.05 1.51 7.22
C LEU A 82 -26.02 0.04 7.69
N ARG A 83 -27.19 -0.61 7.68
CA ARG A 83 -27.40 -2.03 8.05
C ARG A 83 -26.81 -3.07 7.09
N THR A 84 -26.52 -2.72 5.84
CA THR A 84 -25.92 -3.62 4.84
C THR A 84 -24.48 -3.22 4.51
N MET A 85 -23.94 -2.19 5.16
CA MET A 85 -22.53 -1.83 5.09
C MET A 85 -21.68 -3.01 5.57
N GLN A 86 -20.59 -3.33 4.87
CA GLN A 86 -19.62 -4.31 5.33
C GLN A 86 -18.97 -3.83 6.65
N ARG A 87 -18.52 -4.76 7.48
CA ARG A 87 -17.74 -4.45 8.69
C ARG A 87 -16.51 -3.61 8.31
N TYR A 88 -16.14 -2.68 9.18
CA TYR A 88 -14.89 -1.94 9.07
C TYR A 88 -13.73 -2.87 9.37
N ILE A 89 -13.00 -3.21 8.32
CA ILE A 89 -11.87 -4.14 8.34
C ILE A 89 -10.94 -3.76 7.17
N TYR A 90 -9.73 -4.32 7.15
CA TYR A 90 -8.85 -4.31 5.97
C TYR A 90 -8.43 -2.91 5.49
N THR A 91 -8.21 -1.97 6.42
CA THR A 91 -7.79 -0.60 6.10
C THR A 91 -6.28 -0.40 6.19
N PHE A 92 -5.75 0.54 5.39
CA PHE A 92 -4.33 0.94 5.49
C PHE A 92 -3.95 1.44 6.90
N SER A 93 -4.89 2.04 7.64
CA SER A 93 -4.71 2.41 9.05
C SER A 93 -4.62 1.18 9.97
N ALA A 94 -5.48 0.16 9.80
CA ALA A 94 -5.39 -1.08 10.57
C ALA A 94 -4.04 -1.79 10.35
N TYR A 95 -3.63 -1.95 9.09
CA TYR A 95 -2.34 -2.57 8.75
C TYR A 95 -1.12 -1.76 9.24
N TYR A 96 -1.21 -0.43 9.25
CA TYR A 96 -0.20 0.41 9.87
C TYR A 96 -0.02 0.13 11.37
N PHE A 97 -1.10 -0.07 12.12
CA PHE A 97 -1.03 -0.39 13.54
C PHE A 97 -0.60 -1.86 13.78
N LEU A 98 -1.10 -2.82 13.00
CA LEU A 98 -0.60 -4.21 13.02
C LEU A 98 0.91 -4.29 12.76
N SER A 99 1.43 -3.52 11.79
CA SER A 99 2.88 -3.45 11.53
C SER A 99 3.72 -2.94 12.71
N ARG A 100 3.10 -2.25 13.68
CA ARG A 100 3.73 -1.74 14.91
C ARG A 100 3.45 -2.62 16.14
N GLY A 101 2.85 -3.79 15.95
CA GLY A 101 2.56 -4.77 17.02
C GLY A 101 1.30 -4.49 17.82
N TYR A 102 0.38 -3.64 17.34
CA TYR A 102 -0.87 -3.36 18.04
C TYR A 102 -1.93 -4.41 17.73
N ALA A 103 -2.77 -4.69 18.73
CA ALA A 103 -4.12 -5.20 18.49
C ALA A 103 -5.00 -4.04 17.98
N VAL A 104 -5.81 -4.31 16.96
CA VAL A 104 -6.67 -3.33 16.30
C VAL A 104 -8.13 -3.73 16.48
N ALA A 105 -8.85 -3.02 17.35
CA ALA A 105 -10.29 -3.15 17.50
C ALA A 105 -11.02 -2.17 16.57
N MET A 106 -11.98 -2.67 15.82
CA MET A 106 -12.81 -1.91 14.87
C MET A 106 -14.29 -2.16 15.20
N PRO A 107 -14.87 -1.35 16.09
CA PRO A 107 -16.29 -1.42 16.42
C PRO A 107 -17.13 -0.79 15.31
N MET A 108 -18.21 -1.46 14.94
CA MET A 108 -19.30 -0.89 14.14
C MET A 108 -20.24 -0.12 15.07
N MET A 109 -20.53 1.14 14.74
CA MET A 109 -21.41 2.00 15.55
C MET A 109 -22.86 1.53 15.49
N ARG A 110 -23.71 2.04 16.40
CA ARG A 110 -25.14 1.68 16.46
C ARG A 110 -25.82 1.88 15.12
N GLY A 111 -26.54 0.87 14.66
CA GLY A 111 -27.26 0.94 13.38
C GLY A 111 -26.45 0.55 12.13
N PHE A 112 -25.12 0.37 12.26
CA PHE A 112 -24.25 -0.08 11.16
C PHE A 112 -24.02 -1.58 11.22
N ALA A 113 -23.94 -2.24 10.06
CA ALA A 113 -23.73 -3.69 9.95
C ALA A 113 -24.62 -4.47 10.95
N ALA A 114 -24.06 -5.42 11.71
CA ALA A 114 -24.81 -6.18 12.71
C ALA A 114 -25.02 -5.45 14.06
N SER A 115 -24.38 -4.30 14.31
CA SER A 115 -24.48 -3.57 15.59
C SER A 115 -25.89 -3.12 15.93
N GLU A 116 -26.39 -3.49 17.10
CA GLU A 116 -27.76 -3.22 17.55
C GLU A 116 -28.07 -1.71 17.69
N GLY A 117 -29.34 -1.39 17.97
CA GLY A 117 -29.80 -0.02 18.19
C GLY A 117 -29.85 0.85 16.92
N GLN A 118 -29.80 2.16 17.13
CA GLN A 118 -29.90 3.21 16.12
C GLN A 118 -28.92 4.34 16.43
N LEU A 119 -28.57 5.12 15.42
CA LEU A 119 -27.81 6.36 15.59
C LEU A 119 -28.54 7.32 16.54
N PRO A 120 -27.81 8.03 17.44
CA PRO A 120 -28.42 9.04 18.32
C PRO A 120 -29.09 10.18 17.54
N ASN A 121 -30.38 10.45 17.82
CA ASN A 121 -31.05 11.63 17.28
C ASN A 121 -30.85 12.84 18.19
N THR A 122 -29.85 13.68 17.89
CA THR A 122 -29.53 14.90 18.65
C THR A 122 -29.79 16.20 17.87
N GLY A 123 -30.45 16.10 16.70
CA GLY A 123 -30.58 17.22 15.77
C GLY A 123 -29.22 17.81 15.39
N CYS A 124 -29.05 19.12 15.61
CA CYS A 124 -27.77 19.81 15.37
C CYS A 124 -26.83 19.89 16.58
N ASN A 125 -27.11 19.17 17.67
CA ASN A 125 -26.13 19.02 18.73
C ASN A 125 -25.13 17.91 18.37
N LEU A 126 -24.17 18.23 17.51
CA LEU A 126 -23.17 17.29 17.01
C LEU A 126 -22.17 16.86 18.10
N ALA A 127 -21.93 17.69 19.11
CA ALA A 127 -21.15 17.28 20.29
C ALA A 127 -21.87 16.20 21.10
N ALA A 128 -23.20 16.31 21.28
CA ALA A 128 -23.99 15.28 21.94
C ALA A 128 -24.04 13.97 21.13
N LEU A 129 -24.11 14.06 19.79
CA LEU A 129 -24.01 12.89 18.90
C LEU A 129 -22.69 12.15 19.10
N GLY A 130 -21.57 12.85 18.92
CA GLY A 130 -20.25 12.25 19.08
C GLY A 130 -19.99 11.76 20.50
N THR A 131 -20.50 12.45 21.51
CA THR A 131 -20.44 12.03 22.93
C THR A 131 -21.20 10.73 23.17
N ALA A 132 -22.35 10.54 22.54
CA ALA A 132 -23.13 9.31 22.66
C ALA A 132 -22.38 8.12 22.03
N ASP A 133 -21.85 8.26 20.81
CA ASP A 133 -21.07 7.18 20.19
C ASP A 133 -19.74 6.94 20.93
N ALA A 134 -19.13 7.99 21.48
CA ALA A 134 -17.92 7.90 22.30
C ALA A 134 -18.12 7.04 23.57
N ARG A 135 -19.29 7.11 24.22
CA ARG A 135 -19.61 6.23 25.37
C ARG A 135 -19.67 4.76 24.98
N ASP A 136 -20.18 4.46 23.79
CA ASP A 136 -20.19 3.10 23.27
C ASP A 136 -18.76 2.60 23.08
N ILE A 137 -17.91 3.40 22.43
CA ILE A 137 -16.50 3.04 22.20
C ILE A 137 -15.73 2.87 23.52
N LEU A 138 -16.05 3.65 24.57
CA LEU A 138 -15.48 3.45 25.90
C LEU A 138 -15.95 2.15 26.56
N ALA A 139 -17.22 1.75 26.39
CA ALA A 139 -17.72 0.46 26.87
C ALA A 139 -17.00 -0.71 26.18
N ILE A 140 -16.74 -0.61 24.86
CA ILE A 140 -15.93 -1.59 24.12
C ILE A 140 -14.50 -1.69 24.67
N ILE A 141 -13.84 -0.55 24.94
CA ILE A 141 -12.48 -0.54 25.53
C ILE A 141 -12.49 -1.14 26.94
N GLN A 142 -13.55 -0.92 27.71
CA GLN A 142 -13.70 -1.48 29.04
C GLN A 142 -13.92 -3.00 29.01
N ASP A 143 -14.74 -3.51 28.09
CA ASP A 143 -14.97 -4.95 27.94
C ASP A 143 -13.69 -5.68 27.50
N LEU A 144 -13.00 -5.13 26.47
CA LEU A 144 -11.69 -5.62 26.01
C LEU A 144 -10.58 -5.54 27.07
N SER A 145 -10.74 -4.75 28.15
CA SER A 145 -9.76 -4.73 29.25
C SER A 145 -9.74 -5.99 30.12
N GLY A 146 -10.72 -6.89 29.94
CA GLY A 146 -10.72 -8.22 30.53
C GLY A 146 -9.89 -9.26 29.79
N ASP A 147 -9.43 -8.98 28.57
CA ASP A 147 -8.60 -9.88 27.78
C ASP A 147 -7.11 -9.78 28.21
N PRO A 148 -6.48 -10.85 28.73
CA PRO A 148 -5.09 -10.83 29.15
C PRO A 148 -4.09 -10.64 27.99
N ASP A 149 -4.50 -10.90 26.74
CA ASP A 149 -3.67 -10.69 25.56
C ASP A 149 -3.68 -9.22 25.09
N LEU A 150 -4.38 -8.30 25.76
CA LEU A 150 -4.49 -6.88 25.38
C LEU A 150 -3.92 -5.92 26.44
N ASP A 151 -2.93 -5.09 26.08
CA ASP A 151 -2.47 -3.97 26.90
C ASP A 151 -3.40 -2.75 26.71
N THR A 152 -4.44 -2.72 27.53
CA THR A 152 -5.46 -1.67 27.56
C THR A 152 -5.13 -0.51 28.51
N ARG A 153 -3.94 -0.49 29.11
CA ARG A 153 -3.51 0.57 30.05
C ARG A 153 -3.26 1.91 29.36
N ARG A 154 -2.86 1.86 28.09
CA ARG A 154 -2.55 3.02 27.25
C ARG A 154 -3.07 2.77 25.84
N VAL A 155 -4.27 3.27 25.56
CA VAL A 155 -5.00 3.06 24.30
C VAL A 155 -4.86 4.28 23.41
N VAL A 156 -4.68 4.05 22.11
CA VAL A 156 -4.86 5.08 21.07
C VAL A 156 -6.23 4.89 20.46
N VAL A 157 -6.97 5.97 20.24
CA VAL A 157 -8.22 5.90 19.46
C VAL A 157 -8.06 6.73 18.20
N GLY A 158 -8.45 6.15 17.07
CA GLY A 158 -8.40 6.78 15.76
C GLY A 158 -9.71 6.62 15.01
N GLY A 159 -9.86 7.39 13.93
CA GLY A 159 -10.98 7.21 13.02
C GLY A 159 -10.93 8.18 11.85
N GLN A 160 -11.79 7.91 10.86
CA GLN A 160 -11.92 8.72 9.65
C GLN A 160 -13.33 9.29 9.52
N SER A 161 -13.46 10.52 9.00
CA SER A 161 -14.77 11.15 8.77
C SER A 161 -15.60 11.19 10.07
N PHE A 162 -16.81 10.64 10.07
CA PHE A 162 -17.64 10.45 11.26
C PHE A 162 -16.91 9.70 12.41
N GLY A 163 -16.09 8.70 12.10
CA GLY A 163 -15.24 8.04 13.09
C GLY A 163 -14.15 8.94 13.66
N GLY A 164 -13.66 9.90 12.87
CA GLY A 164 -12.76 10.95 13.33
C GLY A 164 -13.47 11.95 14.26
N TRP A 165 -14.74 12.28 13.98
CA TRP A 165 -15.58 13.07 14.89
C TRP A 165 -15.77 12.40 16.25
N ASN A 166 -16.17 11.12 16.24
CA ASN A 166 -16.42 10.34 17.45
C ASN A 166 -15.11 10.12 18.25
N THR A 167 -13.98 9.97 17.56
CA THR A 167 -12.64 9.95 18.17
C THR A 167 -12.33 11.24 18.94
N LEU A 168 -12.66 12.42 18.40
CA LEU A 168 -12.48 13.69 19.12
C LEU A 168 -13.42 13.81 20.33
N ALA A 169 -14.63 13.26 20.24
CA ALA A 169 -15.61 13.31 21.32
C ALA A 169 -15.23 12.44 22.52
N ILE A 170 -14.51 11.34 22.31
CA ILE A 170 -13.93 10.52 23.39
C ILE A 170 -13.00 11.35 24.29
N GLY A 171 -12.24 12.30 23.73
CA GLY A 171 -11.38 13.19 24.51
C GLY A 171 -12.13 14.04 25.55
N ALA A 172 -13.36 14.44 25.23
CA ALA A 172 -14.22 15.23 26.11
C ALA A 172 -14.81 14.43 27.30
N LEU A 173 -14.68 13.10 27.30
CA LEU A 173 -15.15 12.22 28.37
C LEU A 173 -14.09 11.95 29.46
N HIS A 174 -12.90 12.55 29.34
CA HIS A 174 -11.77 12.37 30.28
C HIS A 174 -11.40 10.90 30.63
N PRO A 175 -11.35 9.97 29.65
CA PRO A 175 -10.97 8.57 29.90
C PRO A 175 -9.53 8.45 30.40
N ARG A 176 -9.32 7.66 31.46
CA ARG A 176 -8.01 7.56 32.15
C ARG A 176 -6.92 6.84 31.36
N ASN A 177 -7.29 5.91 30.50
CA ASN A 177 -6.36 5.02 29.79
C ASN A 177 -6.14 5.40 28.32
N ILE A 178 -6.82 6.42 27.78
CA ILE A 178 -6.62 6.86 26.39
C ILE A 178 -5.58 7.97 26.37
N VAL A 179 -4.54 7.78 25.55
CA VAL A 179 -3.32 8.62 25.57
C VAL A 179 -3.07 9.41 24.29
N GLY A 180 -3.88 9.20 23.25
CA GLY A 180 -3.80 9.96 22.01
C GLY A 180 -4.99 9.72 21.08
N LEU A 181 -5.35 10.76 20.34
CA LEU A 181 -6.47 10.75 19.38
C LEU A 181 -5.97 10.97 17.94
N VAL A 182 -6.40 10.15 16.99
CA VAL A 182 -5.93 10.17 15.59
C VAL A 182 -7.10 10.42 14.63
N SER A 183 -7.19 11.62 14.08
CA SER A 183 -8.35 12.06 13.28
C SER A 183 -7.98 12.25 11.80
N PHE A 184 -8.56 11.42 10.92
CA PHE A 184 -8.42 11.55 9.47
C PHE A 184 -9.67 12.19 8.88
N ALA A 185 -9.56 13.41 8.34
CA ALA A 185 -10.68 14.18 7.81
C ALA A 185 -11.90 14.22 8.76
N GLY A 186 -11.65 14.29 10.07
CA GLY A 186 -12.65 14.02 11.10
C GLY A 186 -13.70 15.13 11.22
N GLY A 187 -14.96 14.77 11.01
CA GLY A 187 -16.09 15.69 10.98
C GLY A 187 -17.38 14.94 10.69
N ILE A 188 -18.51 15.66 10.72
CA ILE A 188 -19.79 15.10 10.31
C ILE A 188 -20.61 16.17 9.55
N ARG A 189 -21.30 15.75 8.50
CA ARG A 189 -22.41 16.51 7.90
C ARG A 189 -23.70 15.76 8.22
N SER A 190 -24.60 16.42 8.94
CA SER A 190 -25.90 15.84 9.34
C SER A 190 -27.01 16.55 8.59
N SER A 191 -27.83 15.79 7.85
CA SER A 191 -28.98 16.34 7.12
C SER A 191 -30.07 16.89 8.03
N ALA A 192 -30.04 16.55 9.32
CA ALA A 192 -30.85 17.22 10.35
C ALA A 192 -30.50 18.72 10.52
N CYS A 193 -29.47 19.22 9.82
CA CYS A 193 -28.99 20.61 9.87
C CYS A 193 -29.06 21.37 8.54
N ASP A 194 -29.76 20.85 7.52
CA ASP A 194 -29.82 21.47 6.19
C ASP A 194 -30.83 22.65 6.09
N GLY A 195 -31.19 23.27 7.21
CA GLY A 195 -32.34 24.19 7.34
C GLY A 195 -32.16 25.65 6.91
N GLU A 196 -30.94 26.14 6.64
CA GLU A 196 -30.70 27.51 6.17
C GLU A 196 -29.58 27.62 5.13
N ALA A 197 -29.62 28.70 4.34
CA ALA A 197 -28.90 28.85 3.07
C ALA A 197 -27.38 29.16 3.16
N THR A 198 -26.70 28.87 4.27
CA THR A 198 -25.31 29.34 4.51
C THR A 198 -24.31 28.41 5.22
N GLY A 199 -24.63 27.46 6.10
CA GLY A 199 -25.90 27.10 6.72
C GLY A 199 -25.70 26.43 8.10
N PRO A 200 -26.73 25.79 8.70
CA PRO A 200 -26.68 25.38 10.10
C PRO A 200 -25.68 24.27 10.39
N GLY A 201 -25.40 23.38 9.43
CA GLY A 201 -24.47 22.25 9.59
C GLY A 201 -23.04 22.65 9.96
N ASP A 202 -22.44 23.62 9.25
CA ASP A 202 -21.07 24.06 9.51
C ASP A 202 -20.98 24.81 10.86
N LEU A 203 -21.99 25.61 11.19
CA LEU A 203 -22.06 26.28 12.50
C LEU A 203 -22.22 25.27 13.64
N ALA A 204 -23.03 24.23 13.45
CA ALA A 204 -23.16 23.11 14.39
C ALA A 204 -21.83 22.35 14.56
N LEU A 205 -21.10 22.14 13.45
CA LEU A 205 -19.79 21.47 13.46
C LEU A 205 -18.75 22.27 14.24
N LEU A 206 -18.65 23.57 13.98
CA LEU A 206 -17.75 24.47 14.72
C LEU A 206 -18.19 24.64 16.18
N SER A 207 -19.49 24.67 16.46
CA SER A 207 -20.02 24.71 17.83
C SER A 207 -19.65 23.44 18.60
N GLY A 208 -19.82 22.26 17.97
CA GLY A 208 -19.41 20.98 18.54
C GLY A 208 -17.92 20.92 18.85
N LEU A 209 -17.06 21.32 17.91
CA LEU A 209 -15.61 21.36 18.13
C LEU A 209 -15.18 22.32 19.25
N ARG A 210 -15.89 23.43 19.44
CA ARG A 210 -15.65 24.31 20.59
C ARG A 210 -15.98 23.59 21.90
N ALA A 211 -17.09 22.86 21.98
CA ALA A 211 -17.46 22.11 23.19
C ALA A 211 -16.48 20.96 23.49
N LEU A 212 -16.09 20.18 22.47
CA LEU A 212 -15.13 19.08 22.62
C LEU A 212 -13.72 19.58 22.94
N GLY A 213 -13.29 20.67 22.31
CA GLY A 213 -11.98 21.30 22.57
C GLY A 213 -11.88 21.99 23.94
N ALA A 214 -12.99 22.49 24.49
CA ALA A 214 -13.03 23.13 25.81
C ALA A 214 -12.93 22.14 26.99
N THR A 215 -13.06 20.84 26.73
CA THR A 215 -13.13 19.79 27.77
C THR A 215 -11.97 18.81 27.65
N THR A 216 -11.60 18.39 26.44
CA THR A 216 -10.49 17.45 26.23
C THR A 216 -9.14 17.94 26.77
N SER A 217 -8.39 17.01 27.37
CA SER A 217 -6.97 17.18 27.72
C SER A 217 -6.07 16.20 26.97
N ILE A 218 -6.63 15.31 26.14
CA ILE A 218 -5.89 14.29 25.41
C ILE A 218 -5.29 14.91 24.14
N PRO A 219 -3.99 14.75 23.87
CA PRO A 219 -3.36 15.25 22.65
C PRO A 219 -3.91 14.52 21.43
N SER A 220 -4.03 15.25 20.31
CA SER A 220 -4.56 14.73 19.06
C SER A 220 -3.68 15.06 17.86
N ILE A 221 -3.76 14.25 16.81
CA ILE A 221 -3.18 14.52 15.48
C ILE A 221 -4.28 14.44 14.43
N TRP A 222 -4.32 15.46 13.55
CA TRP A 222 -5.39 15.69 12.59
C TRP A 222 -4.79 15.70 11.18
N PHE A 223 -5.37 14.95 10.26
CA PHE A 223 -4.96 14.88 8.85
C PHE A 223 -6.08 15.43 7.96
N PHE A 224 -5.80 16.48 7.19
CA PHE A 224 -6.74 17.07 6.24
C PHE A 224 -6.04 17.45 4.94
N GLY A 225 -6.72 17.31 3.80
CA GLY A 225 -6.21 17.71 2.49
C GLY A 225 -6.98 18.90 1.89
N ASP A 226 -6.39 19.51 0.86
CA ASP A 226 -6.85 20.76 0.26
C ASP A 226 -8.09 20.59 -0.64
N ASN A 227 -8.31 19.38 -1.15
CA ASN A 227 -9.42 18.99 -2.02
C ASN A 227 -10.34 17.96 -1.34
N ASP A 228 -10.56 18.07 -0.02
CA ASP A 228 -11.60 17.30 0.66
C ASP A 228 -12.99 17.78 0.21
N SER A 229 -13.81 16.87 -0.32
CA SER A 229 -15.13 17.18 -0.87
C SER A 229 -16.20 17.46 0.19
N LEU A 230 -16.02 16.96 1.42
CA LEU A 230 -16.97 17.12 2.53
C LEU A 230 -16.60 18.28 3.44
N PHE A 231 -15.31 18.50 3.66
CA PHE A 231 -14.78 19.55 4.53
C PHE A 231 -13.77 20.42 3.76
N PRO A 232 -14.21 21.34 2.88
CA PRO A 232 -13.31 22.15 2.07
C PRO A 232 -12.27 22.93 2.89
N LYS A 233 -11.13 23.28 2.27
CA LYS A 233 -9.98 23.92 2.95
C LYS A 233 -10.32 25.05 3.94
N PRO A 234 -11.20 26.03 3.63
CA PRO A 234 -11.58 27.06 4.60
C PRO A 234 -12.30 26.51 5.86
N LEU A 235 -13.10 25.45 5.69
CA LEU A 235 -13.88 24.81 6.75
C LEU A 235 -12.97 23.99 7.68
N TRP A 236 -12.14 23.06 7.17
CA TRP A 236 -11.25 22.30 8.07
C TRP A 236 -10.24 23.19 8.79
N GLN A 237 -9.82 24.30 8.17
CA GLN A 237 -9.02 25.31 8.85
C GLN A 237 -9.80 26.00 9.99
N ALA A 238 -11.08 26.30 9.78
CA ALA A 238 -11.95 26.84 10.83
C ALA A 238 -12.20 25.82 11.95
N MET A 239 -12.37 24.54 11.61
CA MET A 239 -12.52 23.42 12.54
C MET A 239 -11.31 23.32 13.47
N PHE A 240 -10.10 23.17 12.91
CA PHE A 240 -8.86 23.07 13.69
C PHE A 240 -8.64 24.31 14.58
N ARG A 241 -8.82 25.53 14.03
CA ARG A 241 -8.71 26.77 14.81
C ARG A 241 -9.75 26.86 15.93
N THR A 242 -10.95 26.32 15.75
CA THR A 242 -12.02 26.41 16.76
C THR A 242 -11.77 25.44 17.91
N TYR A 243 -11.37 24.20 17.61
CA TYR A 243 -11.00 23.20 18.62
C TYR A 243 -9.80 23.66 19.45
N THR A 244 -8.73 24.13 18.79
CA THR A 244 -7.50 24.58 19.47
C THR A 244 -7.70 25.86 20.29
N LYS A 245 -8.44 26.86 19.77
CA LYS A 245 -8.79 28.07 20.56
C LYS A 245 -9.67 27.79 21.77
N ALA A 246 -10.40 26.67 21.79
CA ALA A 246 -11.21 26.28 22.94
C ALA A 246 -10.37 25.64 24.07
N GLY A 247 -9.17 25.13 23.77
CA GLY A 247 -8.28 24.44 24.72
C GLY A 247 -7.72 23.11 24.19
N GLY A 248 -8.29 22.58 23.11
CA GLY A 248 -7.96 21.26 22.60
C GLY A 248 -6.54 21.16 22.04
N GLN A 249 -5.77 20.19 22.50
CA GLN A 249 -4.39 19.98 22.05
C GLN A 249 -4.39 19.18 20.74
N ALA A 250 -4.02 19.82 19.62
CA ALA A 250 -4.02 19.19 18.30
C ALA A 250 -2.79 19.60 17.46
N VAL A 251 -2.19 18.61 16.79
CA VAL A 251 -1.21 18.81 15.71
C VAL A 251 -1.92 18.61 14.37
N LEU A 252 -1.87 19.60 13.49
CA LEU A 252 -2.41 19.51 12.14
C LEU A 252 -1.33 19.08 11.15
N ILE A 253 -1.62 18.04 10.36
CA ILE A 253 -0.88 17.64 9.17
C ILE A 253 -1.73 17.99 7.95
N GLN A 254 -1.18 18.85 7.09
CA GLN A 254 -1.81 19.23 5.82
C GLN A 254 -1.30 18.27 4.74
N ILE A 255 -2.17 17.38 4.28
CA ILE A 255 -1.89 16.38 3.23
C ILE A 255 -1.65 17.06 1.87
N GLY A 256 -2.11 18.30 1.69
CA GLY A 256 -2.12 18.97 0.39
C GLY A 256 -3.21 18.38 -0.50
N ARG A 257 -3.01 18.39 -1.83
CA ARG A 257 -3.95 17.76 -2.76
C ARG A 257 -3.69 16.25 -2.84
N PHE A 258 -4.75 15.44 -2.75
CA PHE A 258 -4.67 13.99 -2.90
C PHE A 258 -5.74 13.49 -3.86
N ARG A 259 -5.30 12.84 -4.94
CA ARG A 259 -6.12 12.38 -6.08
C ARG A 259 -7.21 13.41 -6.45
N ASP A 260 -8.43 12.97 -6.74
CA ASP A 260 -9.59 13.85 -6.98
C ASP A 260 -10.24 14.32 -5.67
N ASP A 261 -10.23 13.49 -4.62
CA ASP A 261 -10.75 13.82 -3.28
C ASP A 261 -9.80 13.35 -2.17
N SER A 262 -9.35 14.29 -1.33
CA SER A 262 -8.47 13.97 -0.20
C SER A 262 -9.18 13.31 0.99
N HIS A 263 -10.52 13.29 0.99
CA HIS A 263 -11.29 12.53 1.98
C HIS A 263 -11.00 11.02 1.91
N GLN A 264 -10.47 10.54 0.76
CA GLN A 264 -10.12 9.15 0.48
C GLN A 264 -8.66 8.78 0.82
N VAL A 265 -7.94 9.58 1.62
CA VAL A 265 -6.50 9.35 1.93
C VAL A 265 -6.20 8.01 2.62
N LEU A 266 -7.18 7.36 3.25
CA LEU A 266 -7.06 6.02 3.84
C LEU A 266 -7.51 4.88 2.92
N SER A 267 -8.00 5.18 1.72
CA SER A 267 -8.56 4.21 0.77
C SER A 267 -7.55 3.70 -0.25
N PHE A 268 -6.38 4.34 -0.35
CA PHE A 268 -5.37 4.12 -1.40
C PHE A 268 -3.93 4.07 -0.83
N PRO A 269 -3.04 3.22 -1.37
CA PRO A 269 -1.69 3.03 -0.83
C PRO A 269 -0.80 4.29 -0.97
N GLU A 270 -1.04 5.14 -1.97
CA GLU A 270 -0.36 6.42 -2.16
C GLU A 270 -0.60 7.40 -1.01
N GLY A 271 -1.61 7.15 -0.17
CA GLY A 271 -1.85 7.92 1.06
C GLY A 271 -0.83 7.62 2.17
N LEU A 272 -0.30 6.39 2.26
CA LEU A 272 0.58 5.95 3.35
C LEU A 272 1.78 6.90 3.59
N PRO A 273 2.57 7.32 2.58
CA PRO A 273 3.72 8.20 2.81
C PRO A 273 3.35 9.58 3.37
N LEU A 274 2.09 10.02 3.21
CA LEU A 274 1.63 11.36 3.57
C LEU A 274 1.30 11.50 5.06
N TRP A 275 0.97 10.40 5.74
CA TRP A 275 0.54 10.42 7.15
C TRP A 275 1.31 9.51 8.09
N THR A 276 1.96 8.45 7.60
CA THR A 276 2.60 7.43 8.47
C THR A 276 3.76 8.00 9.29
N SER A 277 4.69 8.74 8.69
CA SER A 277 5.83 9.35 9.42
C SER A 277 5.39 10.42 10.46
N PRO A 278 4.46 11.36 10.13
CA PRO A 278 3.87 12.24 11.14
C PRO A 278 3.16 11.52 12.28
N LEU A 279 2.48 10.39 11.98
CA LEU A 279 1.81 9.57 12.99
C LEU A 279 2.83 8.82 13.87
N ASP A 280 3.92 8.29 13.30
CA ASP A 280 5.02 7.68 14.05
C ASP A 280 5.64 8.69 15.05
N ALA A 281 5.86 9.93 14.59
CA ALA A 281 6.35 10.99 15.46
C ALA A 281 5.34 11.37 16.56
N PHE A 282 4.04 11.30 16.30
CA PHE A 282 2.99 11.52 17.31
C PHE A 282 2.94 10.39 18.33
N LEU A 283 2.86 9.13 17.87
CA LEU A 283 2.88 7.94 18.72
C LEU A 283 4.12 7.91 19.61
N GLY A 284 5.30 8.21 19.05
CA GLY A 284 6.54 8.35 19.81
C GLY A 284 6.48 9.43 20.91
N ARG A 285 5.90 10.62 20.62
CA ARG A 285 5.73 11.69 21.62
C ARG A 285 4.80 11.30 22.77
N ILE A 286 3.74 10.53 22.50
CA ILE A 286 2.84 10.01 23.54
C ILE A 286 3.36 8.71 24.17
N GLY A 287 4.59 8.27 23.85
CA GLY A 287 5.23 7.07 24.42
C GLY A 287 4.55 5.76 24.02
N MET A 288 3.96 5.72 22.83
CA MET A 288 3.34 4.52 22.24
C MET A 288 4.23 3.91 21.15
N PRO A 289 4.10 2.61 20.84
CA PRO A 289 4.87 1.96 19.78
C PRO A 289 4.65 2.65 18.42
N HIS A 290 5.73 2.92 17.72
CA HIS A 290 5.73 3.73 16.48
C HIS A 290 6.68 3.19 15.40
N ARG A 291 7.43 2.13 15.69
CA ARG A 291 8.34 1.50 14.72
C ARG A 291 7.67 0.28 14.12
N ALA A 292 7.73 0.13 12.80
CA ALA A 292 7.27 -1.08 12.15
C ALA A 292 8.19 -2.25 12.54
N ILE A 293 7.67 -3.20 13.32
CA ILE A 293 8.33 -4.46 13.70
C ILE A 293 7.84 -5.64 12.85
N PHE A 294 6.67 -5.52 12.24
CA PHE A 294 6.11 -6.46 11.27
C PHE A 294 5.89 -5.74 9.92
N PRO A 295 6.96 -5.42 9.17
CA PRO A 295 6.86 -4.65 7.93
C PRO A 295 6.04 -5.36 6.83
N ALA A 296 5.87 -6.67 6.92
CA ALA A 296 5.09 -7.46 5.97
C ALA A 296 3.59 -7.09 5.91
N TYR A 297 3.03 -6.48 6.96
CA TYR A 297 1.64 -5.98 6.90
C TYR A 297 1.49 -4.73 6.01
N LEU A 298 2.57 -4.06 5.61
CA LEU A 298 2.51 -2.89 4.74
C LEU A 298 2.74 -3.28 3.27
N PRO A 299 2.19 -2.53 2.30
CA PRO A 299 2.49 -2.75 0.88
C PRO A 299 3.99 -2.61 0.61
N LEU A 300 4.50 -3.36 -0.36
CA LEU A 300 5.88 -3.19 -0.80
C LEU A 300 6.12 -1.74 -1.28
N PRO A 301 7.15 -1.05 -0.76
CA PRO A 301 7.47 0.29 -1.22
C PRO A 301 7.90 0.23 -2.69
N ALA A 302 7.26 1.03 -3.51
CA ALA A 302 7.66 1.20 -4.90
C ALA A 302 9.12 1.69 -4.98
N PRO A 303 9.97 1.10 -5.84
CA PRO A 303 11.36 1.53 -5.96
C PRO A 303 11.50 2.98 -6.43
N ALA A 304 12.71 3.53 -6.30
CA ALA A 304 13.04 4.84 -6.84
C ALA A 304 12.85 4.88 -8.37
N THR A 305 12.31 5.99 -8.87
CA THR A 305 12.18 6.23 -10.31
C THR A 305 13.56 6.25 -10.98
N THR A 306 13.68 5.59 -12.13
CA THR A 306 14.89 5.58 -12.95
C THR A 306 14.68 6.34 -14.27
N HIS A 307 15.76 6.63 -14.97
CA HIS A 307 15.74 7.26 -16.29
C HIS A 307 15.91 6.24 -17.44
N PHE A 308 15.48 4.99 -17.23
CA PHE A 308 15.66 3.91 -18.22
C PHE A 308 14.89 4.19 -19.52
N ALA A 309 13.61 4.54 -19.42
CA ALA A 309 12.75 4.92 -20.53
C ALA A 309 11.53 5.72 -20.03
N ALA A 310 10.75 6.30 -20.95
CA ALA A 310 9.41 6.79 -20.60
C ALA A 310 8.50 5.60 -20.28
N VAL A 311 7.63 5.71 -19.26
CA VAL A 311 6.74 4.60 -18.89
C VAL A 311 5.77 4.20 -20.01
N SER A 312 5.39 5.15 -20.87
CA SER A 312 4.53 4.92 -22.04
C SER A 312 5.25 4.25 -23.22
N ASP A 313 6.58 4.06 -23.18
CA ASP A 313 7.34 3.46 -24.26
C ASP A 313 7.26 1.92 -24.21
N VAL A 314 6.30 1.39 -24.97
CA VAL A 314 6.10 -0.06 -25.17
C VAL A 314 7.25 -0.71 -25.95
N ALA A 315 8.01 0.06 -26.75
CA ALA A 315 9.15 -0.47 -27.50
C ALA A 315 10.36 -0.69 -26.58
N ALA A 316 10.57 0.20 -25.61
CA ALA A 316 11.66 0.14 -24.64
C ALA A 316 11.58 -0.99 -23.61
N VAL A 317 10.44 -1.68 -23.45
CA VAL A 317 10.35 -2.79 -22.50
C VAL A 317 11.21 -3.98 -22.99
N PRO A 318 12.20 -4.45 -22.19
CA PRO A 318 13.09 -5.53 -22.61
C PRO A 318 12.34 -6.82 -22.98
N ASN A 319 12.69 -7.36 -24.14
CA ASN A 319 12.46 -8.76 -24.55
C ASN A 319 11.00 -9.22 -24.63
N LEU A 320 10.01 -8.32 -24.53
CA LEU A 320 8.60 -8.67 -24.70
C LEU A 320 8.30 -9.24 -26.10
N SER A 321 7.55 -10.34 -26.12
CA SER A 321 6.77 -10.80 -27.28
C SER A 321 5.65 -9.80 -27.61
N GLU A 322 4.98 -9.96 -28.75
CA GLU A 322 3.85 -9.06 -29.08
C GLU A 322 2.69 -9.21 -28.08
N ASP A 323 2.42 -10.43 -27.58
CA ASP A 323 1.48 -10.67 -26.48
C ASP A 323 1.91 -9.91 -25.21
N GLY A 324 3.20 -9.97 -24.85
CA GLY A 324 3.72 -9.21 -23.72
C GLY A 324 3.60 -7.70 -23.92
N ARG A 325 3.74 -7.20 -25.15
CA ARG A 325 3.50 -5.78 -25.49
C ARG A 325 2.03 -5.42 -25.41
N ALA A 326 1.12 -6.33 -25.74
CA ALA A 326 -0.31 -6.17 -25.50
C ALA A 326 -0.62 -6.12 -24.00
N ASP A 327 -0.05 -7.03 -23.19
CA ASP A 327 -0.15 -7.01 -21.72
C ASP A 327 0.38 -5.68 -21.14
N TYR A 328 1.47 -5.12 -21.69
CA TYR A 328 2.00 -3.83 -21.25
C TYR A 328 1.11 -2.65 -21.66
N ARG A 329 0.56 -2.64 -22.88
CA ARG A 329 -0.46 -1.64 -23.30
C ARG A 329 -1.70 -1.70 -22.41
N HIS A 330 -2.13 -2.90 -22.02
CA HIS A 330 -3.23 -3.12 -21.09
C HIS A 330 -2.90 -2.61 -19.68
N PHE A 331 -1.67 -2.83 -19.19
CA PHE A 331 -1.20 -2.18 -17.96
C PHE A 331 -1.25 -0.64 -18.05
N LEU A 332 -0.85 -0.07 -19.19
CA LEU A 332 -0.88 1.38 -19.42
C LEU A 332 -2.29 1.99 -19.51
N SER A 333 -3.34 1.22 -19.81
CA SER A 333 -4.74 1.71 -19.80
C SER A 333 -5.40 1.71 -18.42
N HIS A 334 -4.84 0.99 -17.44
CA HIS A 334 -5.44 0.85 -16.10
C HIS A 334 -5.18 2.06 -15.19
N ALA A 335 -6.13 2.40 -14.33
CA ALA A 335 -5.96 3.43 -13.31
C ALA A 335 -4.90 3.04 -12.25
N THR A 336 -4.34 4.02 -11.55
CA THR A 336 -3.49 3.79 -10.37
C THR A 336 -4.34 3.37 -9.16
N PRO A 337 -3.79 2.57 -8.21
CA PRO A 337 -2.42 2.05 -8.18
C PRO A 337 -2.23 0.83 -9.11
N ARG A 338 -1.05 0.69 -9.73
CA ARG A 338 -0.74 -0.40 -10.68
C ARG A 338 0.74 -0.80 -10.66
N ALA A 339 1.05 -2.06 -10.94
CA ALA A 339 2.44 -2.51 -11.09
C ALA A 339 2.60 -3.51 -12.25
N PHE A 340 3.72 -3.36 -12.99
CA PHE A 340 4.19 -4.28 -14.01
C PHE A 340 5.58 -4.81 -13.62
N VAL A 341 5.74 -6.13 -13.61
CA VAL A 341 6.98 -6.81 -13.28
C VAL A 341 7.45 -7.64 -14.46
N LEU A 342 8.77 -7.74 -14.63
CA LEU A 342 9.41 -8.29 -15.82
C LEU A 342 10.57 -9.22 -15.43
N ALA A 343 10.63 -10.40 -16.03
CA ALA A 343 11.78 -11.31 -16.00
C ALA A 343 12.75 -10.98 -17.17
N PRO A 344 14.05 -11.30 -17.06
CA PRO A 344 15.04 -10.95 -18.09
C PRO A 344 14.74 -11.53 -19.49
N ASP A 345 13.98 -12.62 -19.58
CA ASP A 345 13.57 -13.26 -20.83
C ASP A 345 12.26 -12.71 -21.44
N GLY A 346 11.72 -11.61 -20.90
CA GLY A 346 10.50 -10.98 -21.42
C GLY A 346 9.21 -11.57 -20.86
N ARG A 347 9.25 -12.59 -19.98
CA ARG A 347 8.06 -13.02 -19.25
C ARG A 347 7.66 -11.98 -18.22
N SER A 348 6.39 -11.61 -18.17
CA SER A 348 5.87 -10.54 -17.32
C SER A 348 4.65 -10.97 -16.51
N ALA A 349 4.31 -10.15 -15.51
CA ALA A 349 3.02 -10.12 -14.85
C ALA A 349 2.64 -8.68 -14.50
N ALA A 350 1.34 -8.41 -14.42
CA ALA A 350 0.79 -7.11 -14.04
C ALA A 350 -0.26 -7.28 -12.94
N SER A 351 -0.46 -6.27 -12.10
CA SER A 351 -1.64 -6.21 -11.23
C SER A 351 -2.05 -4.77 -10.90
N PHE A 352 -3.33 -4.58 -10.60
CA PHE A 352 -4.01 -3.27 -10.55
C PHE A 352 -4.92 -3.17 -9.32
N GLY A 353 -5.07 -1.98 -8.75
CA GLY A 353 -5.92 -1.69 -7.58
C GLY A 353 -5.46 -2.36 -6.28
N GLY A 354 -6.31 -2.30 -5.25
CA GLY A 354 -6.13 -3.03 -4.01
C GLY A 354 -4.95 -2.57 -3.13
N PHE A 355 -4.58 -3.42 -2.17
CA PHE A 355 -3.64 -3.08 -1.10
C PHE A 355 -2.18 -2.97 -1.57
N ASP A 356 -1.68 -4.01 -2.26
CA ASP A 356 -0.30 -4.09 -2.73
C ASP A 356 -0.23 -4.67 -4.15
N PRO A 357 -0.41 -3.85 -5.21
CA PRO A 357 -0.28 -4.33 -6.58
C PRO A 357 1.15 -4.76 -6.94
N LEU A 358 2.17 -4.23 -6.27
CA LEU A 358 3.57 -4.60 -6.52
C LEU A 358 3.88 -6.00 -5.97
N GLY A 359 3.55 -6.26 -4.71
CA GLY A 359 3.67 -7.57 -4.07
C GLY A 359 2.84 -8.64 -4.80
N ARG A 360 1.61 -8.32 -5.22
CA ARG A 360 0.78 -9.23 -6.03
C ARG A 360 1.39 -9.55 -7.40
N ALA A 361 1.89 -8.56 -8.13
CA ALA A 361 2.53 -8.80 -9.43
C ALA A 361 3.78 -9.68 -9.29
N LEU A 362 4.61 -9.44 -8.27
CA LEU A 362 5.76 -10.30 -7.93
C LEU A 362 5.34 -11.72 -7.52
N ASN A 363 4.23 -11.87 -6.77
CA ASN A 363 3.66 -13.17 -6.40
C ASN A 363 3.16 -13.95 -7.62
N LEU A 364 2.50 -13.30 -8.58
CA LEU A 364 2.05 -13.93 -9.82
C LEU A 364 3.24 -14.48 -10.63
N CYS A 365 4.32 -13.71 -10.80
CA CYS A 365 5.53 -14.24 -11.43
C CYS A 365 6.11 -15.46 -10.69
N ARG A 366 6.19 -15.42 -9.36
CA ARG A 366 6.66 -16.56 -8.56
C ARG A 366 5.76 -17.79 -8.72
N ALA A 367 4.45 -17.61 -8.76
CA ALA A 367 3.49 -18.70 -8.99
C ALA A 367 3.61 -19.34 -10.38
N TYR A 368 4.01 -18.56 -11.40
CA TYR A 368 4.35 -19.10 -12.72
C TYR A 368 5.76 -19.71 -12.81
N GLY A 369 6.57 -19.62 -11.74
CA GLY A 369 7.94 -20.16 -11.70
C GLY A 369 9.01 -19.21 -12.25
N PHE A 370 8.73 -17.90 -12.36
CA PHE A 370 9.63 -16.91 -12.95
C PHE A 370 10.14 -15.92 -11.90
N THR A 371 11.40 -15.50 -12.01
CA THR A 371 11.97 -14.44 -11.17
C THR A 371 11.85 -13.10 -11.90
N CYS A 372 10.83 -12.32 -11.53
CA CYS A 372 10.60 -10.98 -12.08
C CYS A 372 11.12 -9.89 -11.15
N ARG A 373 11.47 -8.74 -11.74
CA ARG A 373 11.82 -7.49 -11.03
C ARG A 373 10.79 -6.40 -11.39
N PRO A 374 10.60 -5.36 -10.55
CA PRO A 374 9.72 -4.25 -10.88
C PRO A 374 10.22 -3.50 -12.14
N TYR A 375 9.34 -3.28 -13.12
CA TYR A 375 9.64 -2.52 -14.33
C TYR A 375 8.96 -1.14 -14.30
N ALA A 376 7.66 -1.13 -14.04
CA ALA A 376 6.87 0.08 -13.87
C ALA A 376 5.96 -0.04 -12.64
N VAL A 377 5.83 1.05 -11.88
CA VAL A 377 4.87 1.16 -10.77
C VAL A 377 4.17 2.50 -10.89
N ASP A 378 2.85 2.47 -11.02
CA ASP A 378 2.01 3.61 -11.37
C ASP A 378 2.45 4.23 -12.70
N ASP A 379 2.85 5.50 -12.70
CA ASP A 379 3.43 6.22 -13.84
C ASP A 379 4.97 6.33 -13.74
N ARG A 380 5.59 5.59 -12.83
CA ARG A 380 7.04 5.61 -12.61
C ARG A 380 7.72 4.45 -13.32
N MET A 381 8.69 4.78 -14.17
CA MET A 381 9.71 3.85 -14.62
C MET A 381 10.60 3.50 -13.42
N VAL A 382 10.71 2.21 -13.07
CA VAL A 382 11.54 1.74 -11.94
C VAL A 382 12.55 0.66 -12.36
N TRP A 383 12.62 0.32 -13.64
CA TRP A 383 13.57 -0.68 -14.14
C TRP A 383 15.02 -0.21 -13.93
N VAL A 384 15.82 -1.07 -13.32
CA VAL A 384 17.28 -0.93 -13.24
C VAL A 384 17.89 -2.01 -14.13
N ALA A 385 18.32 -1.60 -15.32
CA ALA A 385 19.04 -2.47 -16.25
C ALA A 385 20.29 -3.07 -15.62
N ALA A 386 20.78 -4.20 -16.15
CA ALA A 386 22.05 -4.73 -15.70
C ALA A 386 23.17 -3.71 -15.96
N PRO A 387 24.07 -3.46 -14.99
CA PRO A 387 25.13 -2.49 -15.16
C PRO A 387 26.04 -2.92 -16.32
N ALA A 388 26.19 -2.06 -17.32
CA ALA A 388 27.20 -2.26 -18.36
C ALA A 388 28.60 -2.32 -17.71
N PRO A 389 29.52 -3.16 -18.21
CA PRO A 389 30.88 -3.18 -17.70
C PRO A 389 31.53 -1.83 -17.95
N VAL A 390 32.27 -1.31 -16.97
CA VAL A 390 33.05 -0.08 -17.16
C VAL A 390 34.11 -0.34 -18.24
N PRO A 391 34.23 0.53 -19.28
CA PRO A 391 35.31 0.49 -20.26
C PRO A 391 36.70 0.36 -19.63
N SER A 392 37.33 -0.81 -19.75
CA SER A 392 38.54 -1.14 -18.95
C SER A 392 39.84 -0.62 -19.55
N GLY A 393 39.87 -0.41 -20.87
CA GLY A 393 41.11 -0.22 -21.63
C GLY A 393 41.58 -1.43 -22.44
N PHE A 394 41.17 -2.66 -22.09
CA PHE A 394 41.85 -3.90 -22.45
C PHE A 394 42.09 -4.14 -23.96
N ALA A 395 41.02 -4.21 -24.76
CA ALA A 395 41.11 -4.44 -26.21
C ALA A 395 39.88 -3.91 -26.96
N ALA A 396 40.07 -3.49 -28.21
CA ALA A 396 38.97 -3.08 -29.09
C ALA A 396 38.03 -4.25 -29.41
N LEU A 397 36.73 -3.98 -29.58
CA LEU A 397 35.73 -5.02 -29.90
C LEU A 397 36.07 -5.79 -31.19
N THR A 398 36.76 -5.13 -32.13
CA THR A 398 37.20 -5.73 -33.39
C THR A 398 38.44 -6.64 -33.24
N ASN A 399 39.16 -6.60 -32.11
CA ASN A 399 40.27 -7.51 -31.85
C ASN A 399 39.78 -8.85 -31.31
N ILE A 400 39.25 -9.67 -32.22
CA ILE A 400 38.69 -11.01 -31.93
C ILE A 400 39.69 -11.89 -31.14
N SER A 401 40.99 -11.78 -31.43
CA SER A 401 42.05 -12.56 -30.80
C SER A 401 42.27 -12.23 -29.31
N ALA A 402 41.70 -11.12 -28.81
CA ALA A 402 41.74 -10.73 -27.41
C ALA A 402 40.49 -11.16 -26.61
N VAL A 403 39.52 -11.84 -27.24
CA VAL A 403 38.32 -12.32 -26.55
C VAL A 403 38.65 -13.62 -25.80
N PRO A 404 38.53 -13.67 -24.46
CA PRO A 404 38.85 -14.87 -23.69
C PRO A 404 37.85 -16.00 -23.97
N TYR A 405 38.30 -17.25 -23.79
CA TYR A 405 37.48 -18.47 -23.90
C TYR A 405 36.83 -18.73 -25.27
N LEU A 406 37.24 -17.99 -26.31
CA LEU A 406 36.63 -18.03 -27.63
C LEU A 406 36.97 -19.33 -28.40
N ASN A 407 36.12 -20.35 -28.26
CA ASN A 407 36.17 -21.57 -29.08
C ASN A 407 35.60 -21.32 -30.51
N ALA A 408 35.66 -22.34 -31.39
CA ALA A 408 35.21 -22.21 -32.78
C ALA A 408 33.72 -21.85 -32.94
N GLY A 409 32.85 -22.30 -32.02
CA GLY A 409 31.43 -21.94 -32.01
C GLY A 409 31.22 -20.50 -31.53
N ALA A 410 31.90 -20.11 -30.45
CA ALA A 410 31.88 -18.76 -29.91
C ALA A 410 32.42 -17.72 -30.91
N LEU A 411 33.45 -18.06 -31.69
CA LEU A 411 33.98 -17.21 -32.77
C LEU A 411 32.91 -16.86 -33.82
N ALA A 412 32.07 -17.82 -34.21
CA ALA A 412 30.99 -17.58 -35.17
C ALA A 412 29.87 -16.71 -34.56
N GLY A 413 29.53 -16.93 -33.29
CA GLY A 413 28.59 -16.10 -32.54
C GLY A 413 29.08 -14.66 -32.36
N TYR A 414 30.33 -14.51 -31.94
CA TYR A 414 30.97 -13.23 -31.68
C TYR A 414 31.04 -12.34 -32.93
N ARG A 415 31.27 -12.94 -34.11
CA ARG A 415 31.18 -12.20 -35.39
C ARG A 415 29.77 -11.65 -35.65
N LYS A 416 28.71 -12.43 -35.41
CA LYS A 416 27.32 -11.94 -35.54
C LYS A 416 27.03 -10.80 -34.56
N PHE A 417 27.47 -10.94 -33.31
CA PHE A 417 27.39 -9.88 -32.31
C PHE A 417 28.03 -8.56 -32.77
N LEU A 418 29.12 -8.60 -33.54
CA LEU A 418 29.73 -7.36 -34.05
C LEU A 418 28.84 -6.59 -35.05
N ASP A 419 27.84 -7.25 -35.64
CA ASP A 419 26.88 -6.68 -36.59
C ASP A 419 25.48 -6.42 -35.97
N GLU A 420 25.24 -6.83 -34.72
CA GLU A 420 23.96 -6.65 -34.02
C GLU A 420 23.63 -5.15 -33.78
N PRO A 421 22.34 -4.74 -33.77
CA PRO A 421 21.94 -3.37 -33.44
C PRO A 421 22.43 -2.90 -32.05
N LEU A 422 22.65 -1.60 -31.90
CA LEU A 422 22.95 -1.00 -30.58
C LEU A 422 21.64 -0.67 -29.83
N PRO A 423 21.57 -0.84 -28.50
CA PRO A 423 22.57 -1.45 -27.61
C PRO A 423 22.64 -2.98 -27.77
N ARG A 424 23.83 -3.56 -27.52
CA ARG A 424 24.06 -5.00 -27.54
C ARG A 424 25.03 -5.48 -26.46
N ALA A 425 24.96 -6.76 -26.13
CA ALA A 425 25.85 -7.44 -25.20
C ALA A 425 26.19 -8.86 -25.69
N PHE A 426 27.42 -9.30 -25.43
CA PHE A 426 27.85 -10.69 -25.55
C PHE A 426 28.32 -11.17 -24.18
N VAL A 427 27.97 -12.39 -23.79
CA VAL A 427 28.41 -13.02 -22.55
C VAL A 427 29.05 -14.37 -22.88
N ILE A 428 30.18 -14.69 -22.24
CA ILE A 428 30.91 -15.95 -22.44
C ILE A 428 31.38 -16.54 -21.11
N SER A 429 31.30 -17.87 -20.98
CA SER A 429 31.79 -18.65 -19.84
C SER A 429 33.18 -19.26 -20.10
N PRO A 430 33.90 -19.74 -19.05
CA PRO A 430 35.24 -20.31 -19.20
C PRO A 430 35.35 -21.56 -20.09
N ASP A 431 34.26 -22.32 -20.26
CA ASP A 431 34.14 -23.45 -21.20
C ASP A 431 33.88 -23.01 -22.66
N GLY A 432 33.68 -21.71 -22.90
CA GLY A 432 33.43 -21.12 -24.20
C GLY A 432 31.97 -21.24 -24.67
N SER A 433 31.03 -21.59 -23.79
CA SER A 433 29.60 -21.32 -24.04
C SER A 433 29.33 -19.82 -24.00
N TRP A 434 28.36 -19.36 -24.79
CA TRP A 434 28.15 -17.93 -25.03
C TRP A 434 26.70 -17.60 -25.38
N VAL A 435 26.32 -16.33 -25.16
CA VAL A 435 25.06 -15.75 -25.63
C VAL A 435 25.32 -14.32 -26.14
N SER A 436 24.71 -13.95 -27.26
CA SER A 436 24.63 -12.55 -27.74
C SER A 436 23.20 -12.05 -27.69
N SER A 437 23.01 -10.74 -27.56
CA SER A 437 21.70 -10.09 -27.70
C SER A 437 21.81 -8.60 -27.95
N SER A 438 20.76 -8.04 -28.56
CA SER A 438 20.56 -6.61 -28.81
C SER A 438 19.17 -6.16 -28.38
N GLY A 439 19.03 -4.92 -27.90
CA GLY A 439 17.75 -4.35 -27.50
C GLY A 439 17.86 -3.38 -26.32
N PRO A 440 16.77 -3.10 -25.61
CA PRO A 440 16.76 -2.12 -24.51
C PRO A 440 17.59 -2.52 -23.28
N ASP A 441 17.67 -3.81 -22.95
CA ASP A 441 18.51 -4.35 -21.87
C ASP A 441 19.15 -5.69 -22.28
N PRO A 442 20.16 -5.65 -23.17
CA PRO A 442 20.80 -6.86 -23.69
C PRO A 442 21.73 -7.50 -22.67
N ALA A 443 22.26 -6.70 -21.72
CA ALA A 443 23.10 -7.17 -20.64
C ALA A 443 22.33 -8.15 -19.74
N SER A 444 21.13 -7.78 -19.28
CA SER A 444 20.27 -8.68 -18.49
C SER A 444 19.89 -9.94 -19.27
N HIS A 445 19.60 -9.82 -20.57
CA HIS A 445 19.17 -10.93 -21.42
C HIS A 445 20.29 -11.96 -21.63
N ALA A 446 21.44 -11.52 -22.17
CA ALA A 446 22.56 -12.41 -22.46
C ALA A 446 23.09 -13.10 -21.19
N LEU A 447 23.14 -12.38 -20.07
CA LEU A 447 23.56 -12.95 -18.79
C LEU A 447 22.59 -14.04 -18.31
N HIS A 448 21.28 -13.78 -18.36
CA HIS A 448 20.26 -14.74 -17.92
C HIS A 448 20.33 -16.08 -18.68
N TYR A 449 20.33 -16.04 -20.02
CA TYR A 449 20.36 -17.26 -20.83
C TYR A 449 21.69 -18.00 -20.73
N CYS A 450 22.82 -17.30 -20.53
CA CYS A 450 24.11 -17.93 -20.30
C CYS A 450 24.10 -18.69 -18.96
N GLN A 451 23.63 -18.04 -17.90
CA GLN A 451 23.57 -18.61 -16.53
C GLN A 451 22.57 -19.77 -16.38
N MET A 452 21.55 -19.88 -17.24
CA MET A 452 20.63 -21.03 -17.25
C MET A 452 21.34 -22.37 -17.51
N SER A 453 22.43 -22.36 -18.27
CA SER A 453 23.19 -23.57 -18.64
C SER A 453 24.59 -23.61 -18.01
N HIS A 454 25.18 -22.45 -17.70
CA HIS A 454 26.56 -22.32 -17.22
C HIS A 454 26.62 -21.29 -16.07
N PRO A 455 26.58 -21.72 -14.79
CA PRO A 455 26.55 -20.81 -13.64
C PRO A 455 27.70 -19.80 -13.59
N ASP A 456 28.87 -20.14 -14.13
CA ASP A 456 30.09 -19.31 -14.15
C ASP A 456 30.11 -18.27 -15.30
N CYS A 457 28.99 -18.05 -16.00
CA CYS A 457 28.87 -16.95 -16.98
C CYS A 457 29.01 -15.57 -16.29
N GLY A 458 30.09 -14.84 -16.61
CA GLY A 458 30.36 -13.51 -16.06
C GLY A 458 31.16 -12.55 -16.95
N VAL A 459 31.80 -13.00 -18.03
CA VAL A 459 32.51 -12.09 -18.94
C VAL A 459 31.50 -11.43 -19.88
N MET A 460 31.09 -10.21 -19.54
CA MET A 460 30.13 -9.42 -20.31
C MET A 460 30.81 -8.36 -21.17
N LEU A 461 30.33 -8.23 -22.41
CA LEU A 461 30.93 -7.47 -23.49
C LEU A 461 29.86 -6.54 -24.10
N SER A 462 29.71 -5.31 -23.61
CA SER A 462 28.72 -4.34 -24.14
C SER A 462 29.36 -3.07 -24.73
N THR A 463 28.57 -2.30 -25.46
CA THR A 463 29.09 -1.34 -26.44
C THR A 463 29.46 0.04 -25.91
N GLY A 464 30.62 0.52 -26.37
CA GLY A 464 31.11 1.88 -26.14
C GLY A 464 32.59 1.94 -26.48
N ARG A 465 33.43 1.51 -25.54
CA ARG A 465 34.89 1.31 -25.70
C ARG A 465 35.34 0.16 -24.79
N LEU A 466 36.22 -0.71 -25.28
CA LEU A 466 37.17 -1.55 -24.52
C LEU A 466 36.59 -2.48 -23.41
N PHE A 467 36.66 -3.80 -23.61
CA PHE A 467 36.01 -4.80 -22.74
C PHE A 467 36.54 -4.94 -21.30
N GLY A 468 35.64 -5.02 -20.32
CA GLY A 468 35.97 -5.45 -18.95
C GLY A 468 35.47 -6.87 -18.67
N ALA A 469 36.35 -7.74 -18.15
CA ALA A 469 35.95 -9.04 -17.63
C ALA A 469 35.65 -8.92 -16.13
N VAL A 470 34.44 -9.28 -15.70
CA VAL A 470 34.08 -9.33 -14.27
C VAL A 470 34.07 -10.79 -13.83
N ARG A 471 34.98 -11.15 -12.91
CA ARG A 471 34.88 -12.41 -12.18
C ARG A 471 33.94 -12.22 -11.00
N HIS A 472 32.82 -12.94 -10.97
CA HIS A 472 32.07 -13.13 -9.73
C HIS A 472 32.85 -14.09 -8.81
N ASN A 473 33.94 -13.63 -8.18
CA ASN A 473 34.52 -14.16 -6.91
C ASN A 473 35.86 -13.54 -6.46
N GLU A 474 36.39 -12.48 -7.08
CA GLU A 474 37.64 -11.84 -6.62
C GLU A 474 37.40 -10.40 -6.21
N ALA A 475 37.53 -10.14 -4.91
CA ALA A 475 37.66 -8.80 -4.35
C ALA A 475 39.14 -8.42 -4.32
N PHE A 476 39.54 -7.39 -5.08
CA PHE A 476 40.69 -6.52 -4.85
C PHE A 476 40.47 -5.18 -5.56
#